data_AF-A0A6I2HUP7-F1
#
_entry.id   AF-A0A6I2HUP7-F1
#
_cell.length_a   1.000
_cell.length_b   1.000
_cell.length_c   1.000
_cell.angle_alpha   90.00
_cell.angle_beta   90.00
_cell.angle_gamma   90.00
#
_symmetry.space_group_name_H-M   'P 1'
#
loop_
_entity.id
_entity.type
_entity.pdbx_description
1 polymer ?
#
loop_
_entity_poly.entity_id
_entity_poly.type
_entity_poly.pdbx_seq_one_letter_code
_entity_poly.pdbx_strand_id
1 'polypeptide(L)'
;MISKKLAFALLLSAFAALPAHAISEHYRQQLERSGCTQVTESEGICDIHKTRGQNQAASEAKARAMATQTGAFDLTQFAHGLVGKDAAKSAEQLKAKGFRPSDETPYLFWSDKEQKSVQLVVDKHINTVSKVIIK
;
A
#
# COMPACT_ATOMS: atom_id res chain seq x y z
N MET A 1 45.20 51.45 18.02
CA MET A 1 45.58 50.39 17.06
C MET A 1 44.41 49.43 16.93
N ILE A 2 43.58 49.62 15.90
CA ILE A 2 42.43 48.74 15.64
C ILE A 2 42.99 47.37 15.27
N SER A 3 42.75 46.41 16.14
CA SER A 3 43.29 45.05 16.05
C SER A 3 42.90 44.43 14.71
N LYS A 4 43.90 44.10 13.87
CA LYS A 4 43.77 43.43 12.56
C LYS A 4 42.91 42.14 12.59
N LYS A 5 42.64 41.60 13.79
CA LYS A 5 41.80 40.43 14.02
C LYS A 5 40.29 40.70 13.89
N LEU A 6 39.83 41.95 14.04
CA LEU A 6 38.41 42.28 13.82
C LEU A 6 38.03 42.43 12.35
N ALA A 7 38.99 42.71 11.46
CA ALA A 7 38.71 42.89 10.04
C ALA A 7 38.37 41.57 9.32
N PHE A 8 38.89 40.43 9.82
CA PHE A 8 38.70 39.13 9.18
C PHE A 8 37.36 38.46 9.53
N ALA A 9 36.80 38.77 10.69
CA ALA A 9 35.51 38.22 11.14
C ALA A 9 34.31 38.86 10.42
N LEU A 10 34.45 40.09 9.90
CA LEU A 10 33.37 40.80 9.22
C LEU A 10 33.18 40.37 7.75
N LEU A 11 34.19 39.75 7.15
CA LEU A 11 34.15 39.32 5.74
C LEU A 11 33.48 37.96 5.52
N LEU A 12 33.36 37.13 6.57
CA LEU A 12 32.78 35.78 6.44
C LEU A 12 31.24 35.76 6.53
N SER A 13 30.61 36.83 7.03
CA SER A 13 29.16 36.92 7.19
C SER A 13 28.41 37.38 5.94
N ALA A 14 29.10 37.69 4.84
CA ALA A 14 28.49 38.24 3.61
C ALA A 14 27.92 37.17 2.65
N PHE A 15 28.05 35.88 2.93
CA PHE A 15 27.57 34.81 2.03
C PHE A 15 26.15 34.29 2.32
N ALA A 16 25.45 34.82 3.33
CA ALA A 16 24.18 34.25 3.80
C ALA A 16 22.91 34.73 3.05
N ALA A 17 23.03 35.51 1.98
CA ALA A 17 21.88 36.09 1.28
C ALA A 17 21.95 35.92 -0.25
N LEU A 18 22.44 34.77 -0.73
CA LEU A 18 22.15 34.38 -2.11
C LEU A 18 20.65 34.05 -2.19
N PRO A 19 19.88 34.63 -3.12
CA PRO A 19 18.51 34.19 -3.36
C PRO A 19 18.57 32.71 -3.76
N ALA A 20 18.19 31.84 -2.82
CA ALA A 20 17.93 30.45 -3.13
C ALA A 20 16.77 30.41 -4.12
N HIS A 21 16.93 29.63 -5.20
CA HIS A 21 15.92 29.29 -6.20
C HIS A 21 15.72 30.29 -7.35
N ALA A 22 16.73 30.38 -8.22
CA ALA A 22 16.47 30.59 -9.65
C ALA A 22 15.92 29.29 -10.27
N ILE A 23 14.75 28.85 -9.81
CA ILE A 23 13.95 27.90 -10.59
C ILE A 23 13.61 28.62 -11.88
N SER A 24 13.99 28.05 -13.03
CA SER A 24 13.64 28.66 -14.31
C SER A 24 12.11 28.83 -14.39
N GLU A 25 11.65 29.97 -14.89
CA GLU A 25 10.22 30.24 -15.07
C GLU A 25 9.55 29.11 -15.86
N HIS A 26 10.28 28.56 -16.82
CA HIS A 26 9.88 27.39 -17.60
C HIS A 26 9.70 26.13 -16.74
N TYR A 27 10.62 25.83 -15.81
CA TYR A 27 10.49 24.68 -14.91
C TYR A 27 9.30 24.85 -13.95
N ARG A 28 9.03 26.07 -13.48
CA ARG A 28 7.81 26.36 -12.68
C ARG A 28 6.53 26.05 -13.46
N GLN A 29 6.45 26.51 -14.71
CA GLN A 29 5.31 26.22 -15.59
C GLN A 29 5.16 24.72 -15.88
N GLN A 30 6.28 23.99 -15.97
CA GLN A 30 6.24 22.53 -16.14
C GLN A 30 5.69 21.82 -14.92
N LEU A 31 6.09 22.22 -13.71
CA LEU A 31 5.53 21.68 -12.46
C LEU A 31 4.03 21.94 -12.35
N GLU A 32 3.56 23.15 -12.66
CA GLU A 32 2.14 23.50 -12.63
C GLU A 32 1.30 22.68 -13.63
N ARG A 33 1.78 22.54 -14.87
CA ARG A 33 1.11 21.78 -15.95
C ARG A 33 1.05 20.28 -15.64
N SER A 34 2.15 19.72 -15.13
CA SER A 34 2.26 18.30 -14.77
C SER A 34 1.56 17.97 -13.46
N GLY A 35 1.27 18.98 -12.62
CA GLY A 35 0.76 18.80 -11.27
C GLY A 35 1.80 18.28 -10.28
N CYS A 36 3.08 18.30 -10.64
CA CYS A 36 4.18 17.87 -9.78
C CYS A 36 4.64 19.00 -8.85
N THR A 37 5.22 18.61 -7.72
CA THR A 37 6.09 19.47 -6.90
C THR A 37 7.55 19.12 -7.15
N GLN A 38 8.47 20.01 -6.79
CA GLN A 38 9.92 19.72 -6.83
C GLN A 38 10.29 18.45 -6.05
N VAL A 39 9.61 18.18 -4.94
CA VAL A 39 9.88 17.01 -4.10
C VAL A 39 9.41 15.74 -4.82
N THR A 40 8.16 15.71 -5.27
CA THR A 40 7.60 14.53 -5.96
C THR A 40 8.31 14.23 -7.29
N GLU A 41 8.87 15.25 -7.93
CA GLU A 41 9.68 15.11 -9.14
C GLU A 41 11.04 14.51 -8.84
N SER A 42 11.76 15.07 -7.87
CA SER A 42 13.08 14.57 -7.47
C SER A 42 13.04 13.15 -6.88
N GLU A 43 11.92 12.76 -6.25
CA GLU A 43 11.67 11.39 -5.78
C GLU A 43 11.22 10.44 -6.90
N GLY A 44 11.04 10.92 -8.14
CA GLY A 44 10.56 10.13 -9.28
C GLY A 44 9.12 9.64 -9.14
N ILE A 45 8.34 10.23 -8.22
CA ILE A 45 6.92 9.89 -8.00
C ILE A 45 6.05 10.55 -9.07
N CYS A 46 6.47 11.71 -9.59
CA CYS A 46 5.73 12.51 -10.55
C CYS A 46 6.67 12.94 -11.70
N ASP A 47 6.22 12.83 -12.94
CA ASP A 47 7.02 13.13 -14.13
C ASP A 47 6.59 14.47 -14.75
N ILE A 48 7.51 15.44 -14.86
CA ILE A 48 7.19 16.80 -15.33
C ILE A 48 6.85 16.85 -16.83
N HIS A 49 7.24 15.82 -17.57
CA HIS A 49 6.97 15.72 -19.00
C HIS A 49 5.59 15.10 -19.26
N LYS A 50 4.91 14.59 -18.22
CA LYS A 50 3.54 14.07 -18.29
C LYS A 50 2.50 15.10 -17.90
N THR A 51 1.27 14.88 -18.35
CA THR A 51 0.12 15.69 -17.92
C THR A 51 -0.31 15.30 -16.50
N ARG A 52 -1.02 16.21 -15.82
CA ARG A 52 -1.63 15.93 -14.51
C ARG A 52 -2.44 14.63 -14.50
N GLY A 53 -3.27 14.41 -15.51
CA GLY A 53 -4.08 13.21 -15.62
C GLY A 53 -3.25 11.93 -15.78
N GLN A 54 -2.15 11.99 -16.55
CA GLN A 54 -1.24 10.84 -16.70
C GLN A 54 -0.49 10.52 -15.40
N ASN A 55 -0.05 11.54 -14.66
CA ASN A 55 0.60 11.36 -13.36
C ASN A 55 -0.37 10.79 -12.32
N GLN A 56 -1.62 11.26 -12.30
CA GLN A 56 -2.68 10.69 -11.47
C GLN A 56 -2.93 9.22 -11.84
N ALA A 57 -3.16 8.90 -13.10
CA ALA A 57 -3.38 7.53 -13.55
C ALA A 57 -2.20 6.60 -13.23
N ALA A 58 -0.96 7.08 -13.37
CA ALA A 58 0.23 6.32 -12.99
C ALA A 58 0.29 6.06 -11.48
N SER A 59 -0.05 7.05 -10.65
CA SER A 59 -0.13 6.88 -9.20
C SER A 59 -1.21 5.87 -8.80
N GLU A 60 -2.37 5.90 -9.44
CA GLU A 60 -3.46 4.94 -9.22
C GLU A 60 -3.07 3.54 -9.68
N ALA A 61 -2.44 3.42 -10.84
CA ALA A 61 -1.97 2.14 -11.36
C ALA A 61 -0.91 1.55 -10.43
N LYS A 62 0.01 2.36 -9.90
CA LYS A 62 1.01 1.94 -8.91
C LYS A 62 0.33 1.54 -7.59
N ALA A 63 -0.69 2.27 -7.13
CA ALA A 63 -1.46 1.91 -5.94
C ALA A 63 -2.23 0.59 -6.13
N ARG A 64 -2.85 0.37 -7.29
CA ARG A 64 -3.54 -0.90 -7.64
C ARG A 64 -2.56 -2.05 -7.77
N ALA A 65 -1.41 -1.82 -8.42
CA ALA A 65 -0.34 -2.80 -8.52
C ALA A 65 0.22 -3.15 -7.14
N MET A 66 0.45 -2.16 -6.27
CA MET A 66 0.85 -2.40 -4.88
C MET A 66 -0.22 -3.15 -4.11
N ALA A 67 -1.51 -2.81 -4.24
CA ALA A 67 -2.61 -3.56 -3.62
C ALA A 67 -2.63 -5.04 -4.05
N THR A 68 -2.29 -5.29 -5.33
CA THR A 68 -2.19 -6.65 -5.89
C THR A 68 -0.92 -7.37 -5.42
N GLN A 69 0.19 -6.64 -5.30
CA GLN A 69 1.50 -7.18 -4.87
C GLN A 69 1.60 -7.39 -3.36
N THR A 70 0.87 -6.62 -2.54
CA THR A 70 0.75 -6.86 -1.10
C THR A 70 -0.14 -8.05 -0.76
N GLY A 71 -0.77 -8.69 -1.77
CA GLY A 71 -1.51 -9.94 -1.60
C GLY A 71 -2.51 -9.87 -0.45
N ALA A 72 -3.24 -8.74 -0.34
CA ALA A 72 -4.28 -8.61 0.67
C ALA A 72 -5.26 -9.76 0.46
N PHE A 73 -5.24 -10.70 1.39
CA PHE A 73 -6.04 -11.91 1.30
C PHE A 73 -7.50 -11.51 1.52
N ASP A 74 -8.28 -11.52 0.45
CA ASP A 74 -9.72 -11.33 0.57
C ASP A 74 -10.35 -12.61 1.14
N LEU A 75 -10.51 -12.61 2.47
CA LEU A 75 -11.14 -13.69 3.21
C LEU A 75 -12.56 -13.98 2.69
N THR A 76 -13.33 -12.96 2.33
CA THR A 76 -14.72 -13.14 1.88
C THR A 76 -14.75 -13.88 0.55
N GLN A 77 -13.96 -13.43 -0.42
CA GLN A 77 -13.85 -14.07 -1.72
C GLN A 77 -13.32 -15.51 -1.60
N PHE A 78 -12.28 -15.71 -0.78
CA PHE A 78 -11.72 -17.03 -0.53
C PHE A 78 -12.75 -17.99 0.09
N ALA A 79 -13.41 -17.57 1.17
CA ALA A 79 -14.37 -18.38 1.93
C ALA A 79 -15.59 -18.73 1.07
N HIS A 80 -16.13 -17.79 0.30
CA HIS A 80 -17.22 -18.06 -0.62
C HIS A 80 -16.82 -19.05 -1.72
N GLY A 81 -15.56 -19.00 -2.17
CA GLY A 81 -15.00 -19.97 -3.11
C GLY A 81 -14.84 -21.40 -2.57
N LEU A 82 -15.17 -21.65 -1.28
CA LEU A 82 -15.23 -22.99 -0.70
C LEU A 82 -16.61 -23.64 -0.84
N VAL A 83 -17.67 -22.87 -1.09
CA VAL A 83 -19.02 -23.42 -1.26
C VAL A 83 -19.06 -24.36 -2.46
N GLY A 84 -19.70 -25.52 -2.28
CA GLY A 84 -19.78 -26.61 -3.26
C GLY A 84 -18.55 -27.52 -3.31
N LYS A 85 -17.47 -27.21 -2.60
CA LYS A 85 -16.28 -28.08 -2.53
C LYS A 85 -16.41 -29.13 -1.43
N ASP A 86 -15.62 -30.17 -1.54
CA ASP A 86 -15.45 -31.18 -0.49
C ASP A 86 -15.00 -30.52 0.82
N ALA A 87 -15.58 -30.97 1.93
CA ALA A 87 -15.37 -30.38 3.26
C ALA A 87 -13.93 -30.58 3.76
N ALA A 88 -13.34 -31.77 3.53
CA ALA A 88 -11.98 -32.06 3.97
C ALA A 88 -10.97 -31.23 3.17
N LYS A 89 -11.15 -31.14 1.84
CA LYS A 89 -10.32 -30.27 0.99
C LYS A 89 -10.44 -28.81 1.40
N SER A 90 -11.66 -28.34 1.70
CA SER A 90 -11.88 -26.96 2.14
C SER A 90 -11.20 -26.66 3.49
N ALA A 91 -11.21 -27.63 4.42
CA ALA A 91 -10.46 -27.54 5.67
C ALA A 91 -8.95 -27.44 5.44
N GLU A 92 -8.38 -28.22 4.51
CA GLU A 92 -6.97 -28.10 4.12
C GLU A 92 -6.66 -26.73 3.52
N GLN A 93 -7.55 -26.20 2.67
CA GLN A 93 -7.38 -24.86 2.09
C GLN A 93 -7.37 -23.77 3.16
N LEU A 94 -8.24 -23.85 4.16
CA LEU A 94 -8.25 -22.94 5.30
C LEU A 94 -6.95 -23.02 6.11
N LYS A 95 -6.49 -24.23 6.42
CA LYS A 95 -5.21 -24.45 7.12
C LYS A 95 -4.02 -23.89 6.34
N ALA A 96 -3.99 -24.07 5.02
CA ALA A 96 -2.96 -23.51 4.15
C ALA A 96 -2.96 -21.96 4.12
N LYS A 97 -4.09 -21.33 4.46
CA LYS A 97 -4.21 -19.88 4.65
C LYS A 97 -3.96 -19.42 6.10
N GLY A 98 -3.54 -20.32 6.98
CA GLY A 98 -3.20 -20.03 8.37
C GLY A 98 -4.37 -20.09 9.34
N PHE A 99 -5.52 -20.61 8.91
CA PHE A 99 -6.66 -20.82 9.81
C PHE A 99 -6.47 -22.12 10.60
N ARG A 100 -6.75 -22.06 11.90
CA ARG A 100 -6.62 -23.18 12.84
C ARG A 100 -8.01 -23.75 13.15
N PRO A 101 -8.19 -25.08 13.11
CA PRO A 101 -9.47 -25.67 13.50
C PRO A 101 -9.76 -25.41 14.99
N SER A 102 -11.03 -25.25 15.32
CA SER A 102 -11.51 -25.23 16.71
C SER A 102 -11.55 -26.66 17.26
N ASP A 103 -11.11 -26.83 18.50
CA ASP A 103 -11.22 -28.11 19.23
C ASP A 103 -12.64 -28.37 19.74
N GLU A 104 -13.47 -27.33 19.83
CA GLU A 104 -14.82 -27.39 20.40
C GLU A 104 -15.91 -27.50 19.33
N THR A 105 -15.79 -26.74 18.23
CA THR A 105 -16.81 -26.65 17.19
C THR A 105 -16.31 -27.25 15.88
N PRO A 106 -16.89 -28.37 15.41
CA PRO A 106 -16.52 -28.97 14.13
C PRO A 106 -16.65 -27.98 12.97
N TYR A 107 -15.66 -27.99 12.07
CA TYR A 107 -15.59 -27.13 10.89
C TYR A 107 -15.59 -25.62 11.16
N LEU A 108 -15.36 -25.21 12.41
CA LEU A 108 -15.03 -23.82 12.75
C LEU A 108 -13.52 -23.67 12.72
N PHE A 109 -13.04 -22.60 12.06
CA PHE A 109 -11.64 -22.28 11.99
C PHE A 109 -11.40 -20.82 12.36
N TRP A 110 -10.33 -20.53 13.11
CA TRP A 110 -9.95 -19.19 13.54
C TRP A 110 -8.63 -18.75 12.91
N SER A 111 -8.47 -17.46 12.64
CA SER A 111 -7.20 -16.87 12.20
C SER A 111 -6.83 -15.67 13.07
N ASP A 112 -5.68 -15.75 13.72
CA ASP A 112 -5.11 -14.63 14.48
C ASP A 112 -4.69 -13.47 13.56
N LYS A 113 -4.30 -13.79 12.32
CA LYS A 113 -3.93 -12.80 11.32
C LYS A 113 -5.14 -11.98 10.86
N GLU A 114 -6.25 -12.66 10.60
CA GLU A 114 -7.46 -12.04 10.06
C GLU A 114 -8.42 -11.56 11.17
N GLN A 115 -8.16 -11.93 12.44
CA GLN A 115 -9.01 -11.67 13.61
C GLN A 115 -10.48 -12.10 13.38
N LYS A 116 -10.66 -13.21 12.67
CA LYS A 116 -11.96 -13.71 12.19
C LYS A 116 -12.01 -15.23 12.23
N SER A 117 -13.23 -15.74 12.32
CA SER A 117 -13.59 -17.15 12.21
C SER A 117 -14.29 -17.45 10.89
N VAL A 118 -14.09 -18.68 10.40
CA VAL A 118 -14.82 -19.26 9.26
C VAL A 118 -15.43 -20.57 9.70
N GLN A 119 -16.75 -20.68 9.62
CA GLN A 119 -17.48 -21.93 9.87
C GLN A 119 -17.99 -22.50 8.54
N LEU A 120 -17.57 -23.72 8.22
CA LEU A 120 -18.12 -24.46 7.08
C LEU A 120 -19.39 -25.19 7.53
N VAL A 121 -20.50 -24.93 6.85
CA VAL A 121 -21.72 -25.72 6.97
C VAL A 121 -21.63 -26.82 5.93
N VAL A 122 -21.57 -28.07 6.36
CA VAL A 122 -21.35 -29.23 5.50
C VAL A 122 -22.64 -30.01 5.33
N ASP A 123 -23.00 -30.29 4.08
CA ASP A 123 -24.02 -31.29 3.76
C ASP A 123 -23.44 -32.68 3.99
N LYS A 124 -24.03 -33.42 4.94
CA LYS A 124 -23.53 -34.72 5.39
C LYS A 124 -23.75 -35.84 4.37
N HIS A 125 -24.67 -35.69 3.42
CA HIS A 125 -24.98 -36.74 2.45
C HIS A 125 -23.95 -36.81 1.33
N ILE A 126 -23.38 -35.66 0.96
CA ILE A 126 -22.43 -35.53 -0.15
C ILE A 126 -21.06 -34.99 0.27
N ASN A 127 -20.85 -34.74 1.57
CA ASN A 127 -19.61 -34.22 2.17
C ASN A 127 -19.12 -32.90 1.54
N THR A 128 -20.04 -32.02 1.12
CA THR A 128 -19.70 -30.73 0.50
C THR A 128 -20.08 -29.56 1.40
N VAL A 129 -19.37 -28.45 1.25
CA VAL A 129 -19.70 -27.19 1.92
C VAL A 129 -20.95 -26.59 1.28
N SER A 130 -22.08 -26.58 1.98
CA SER A 130 -23.32 -25.97 1.49
C SER A 130 -23.37 -24.47 1.73
N LYS A 131 -22.72 -23.99 2.80
CA LYS A 131 -22.65 -22.58 3.17
C LYS A 131 -21.40 -22.30 3.99
N VAL A 132 -20.94 -21.05 3.94
CA VAL A 132 -19.88 -20.55 4.83
C VAL A 132 -20.40 -19.39 5.66
N ILE A 133 -19.99 -19.34 6.92
CA ILE A 133 -20.30 -18.25 7.85
C ILE A 133 -18.97 -17.65 8.32
N ILE A 134 -18.81 -16.34 8.15
CA ILE A 134 -17.65 -15.59 8.63
C ILE A 134 -18.11 -14.77 9.84
N LYS A 135 -17.39 -14.84 10.96
CA LYS A 135 -17.65 -14.02 12.15
C LYS A 135 -16.37 -13.31 12.58
#